data_AF-A0AAN9HMP2-F1
#
_entry.id   AF-A0AAN9HMP2-F1
#
_cell.length_a   1.000
_cell.length_b   1.000
_cell.length_c   1.000
_cell.angle_alpha   90.00
_cell.angle_beta   90.00
_cell.angle_gamma   90.00
#
_symmetry.space_group_name_H-M   'P 1'
#
loop_
_entity.id
_entity.type
_entity.pdbx_description
1 polymer ?
#
loop_
_entity_poly.entity_id
_entity_poly.type
_entity_poly.pdbx_seq_one_letter_code
_entity_poly.pdbx_strand_id
1 'polypeptide(L)'
;MYIPNKKLAPLLLPINKQISILKKGGRGTLIMVKNAFIPIISQEKKKEENPGSVEFQVVNFTNKIRRLTSHLELHRKDYLSQRGLRKILGKRQRLLSYLSKKNGIRYKKLINRLDIRESQIR
;
A
#
# COMPACT_ATOMS: atom_id res chain seq x y z
N MET A 1 -31.11 30.71 -14.54
CA MET A 1 -31.35 29.27 -14.78
C MET A 1 -30.05 28.52 -14.53
N TYR A 2 -29.97 27.80 -13.41
CA TYR A 2 -28.74 27.14 -12.95
C TYR A 2 -28.75 25.67 -13.39
N ILE A 3 -27.74 25.26 -14.16
CA ILE A 3 -27.55 23.90 -14.66
C ILE A 3 -27.04 23.03 -13.49
N PRO A 4 -27.69 21.91 -13.11
CA PRO A 4 -27.18 21.06 -12.05
C PRO A 4 -25.99 20.25 -12.56
N ASN A 5 -24.85 20.43 -11.89
CA ASN A 5 -23.62 19.65 -12.07
C ASN A 5 -23.93 18.15 -12.00
N LYS A 6 -23.77 17.44 -13.13
CA LYS A 6 -23.76 15.97 -13.18
C LYS A 6 -22.61 15.47 -12.30
N LYS A 7 -22.94 14.69 -11.27
CA LYS A 7 -21.98 13.92 -10.48
C LYS A 7 -21.10 13.07 -11.42
N LEU A 8 -19.84 13.48 -11.61
CA LEU A 8 -18.80 12.59 -12.11
C LEU A 8 -18.38 11.69 -10.95
N ALA A 9 -19.07 10.56 -10.79
CA ALA A 9 -18.59 9.47 -9.96
C ALA A 9 -17.34 8.87 -10.64
N PRO A 10 -16.17 8.79 -9.96
CA PRO A 10 -15.08 8.00 -10.49
C PRO A 10 -15.48 6.53 -10.37
N LEU A 11 -15.78 5.90 -11.51
CA LEU A 11 -15.92 4.45 -11.62
C LEU A 11 -14.55 3.81 -11.31
N LEU A 12 -14.25 3.64 -10.02
CA LEU A 12 -13.20 2.76 -9.54
C LEU A 12 -13.67 1.32 -9.77
N LEU A 13 -13.38 0.80 -10.97
CA LEU A 13 -13.51 -0.62 -11.24
C LEU A 13 -12.50 -1.37 -10.35
N PRO A 14 -12.93 -2.41 -9.61
CA PRO A 14 -12.04 -3.23 -8.82
C PRO A 14 -11.03 -3.95 -9.73
N ILE A 15 -9.76 -3.93 -9.32
CA ILE A 15 -8.58 -4.48 -10.01
C ILE A 15 -8.79 -5.93 -10.49
N ASN A 16 -9.67 -6.68 -9.83
CA ASN A 16 -9.94 -8.08 -10.10
C ASN A 16 -10.70 -8.30 -11.44
N LYS A 17 -11.24 -7.26 -12.09
CA LYS A 17 -11.96 -7.39 -13.37
C LYS A 17 -11.04 -7.34 -14.61
N GLN A 18 -9.84 -6.76 -14.50
CA GLN A 18 -8.90 -6.64 -15.63
C GLN A 18 -8.21 -7.96 -16.00
N ILE A 19 -8.20 -8.95 -15.09
CA ILE A 19 -7.56 -10.26 -15.31
C ILE A 19 -8.36 -11.14 -16.29
N SER A 20 -9.65 -10.86 -16.51
CA SER A 20 -10.54 -11.69 -17.33
C SER A 20 -10.43 -11.50 -18.85
N ILE A 21 -9.67 -10.50 -19.34
CA ILE A 21 -9.58 -10.19 -20.78
C ILE A 21 -8.36 -10.89 -21.44
N LEU A 22 -7.52 -11.59 -20.68
CA LEU A 22 -6.24 -12.15 -21.18
C LEU A 22 -6.27 -13.64 -21.55
N LYS A 23 -7.41 -14.16 -22.01
CA LYS A 23 -7.47 -15.49 -22.64
C LYS A 23 -8.19 -15.44 -23.99
N LYS A 24 -7.41 -15.38 -25.06
CA LYS A 24 -7.44 -16.27 -26.25
C LYS A 24 -6.58 -15.65 -27.37
N GLY A 25 -5.62 -16.43 -27.87
CA GLY A 25 -4.85 -16.10 -29.07
C GLY A 25 -3.48 -16.78 -29.06
N GLY A 26 -3.34 -17.82 -29.88
CA GLY A 26 -2.10 -18.58 -30.02
C GLY A 26 -1.04 -17.87 -30.88
N ARG A 27 0.08 -18.58 -30.99
CA ARG A 27 1.35 -18.31 -31.70
C ARG A 27 2.43 -17.65 -30.84
N GLY A 28 3.50 -18.42 -30.68
CA GLY A 28 4.64 -18.10 -29.82
C GLY A 28 5.41 -16.88 -30.31
N THR A 29 5.53 -15.92 -29.40
CA THR A 29 6.74 -15.10 -29.23
C THR A 29 6.69 -14.59 -27.79
N LEU A 30 7.41 -15.26 -26.89
CA LEU A 30 7.58 -14.81 -25.51
C LEU A 30 8.62 -13.68 -25.52
N ILE A 31 8.18 -12.46 -25.82
CA ILE A 31 9.02 -11.27 -25.65
C ILE A 31 8.89 -10.83 -24.19
N MET A 32 9.77 -11.37 -23.34
CA MET A 32 10.02 -10.86 -21.98
C MET A 32 10.74 -9.51 -22.06
N VAL A 33 10.02 -8.40 -22.22
CA VAL A 33 10.63 -7.08 -22.12
C VAL A 33 9.90 -6.19 -21.12
N LYS A 34 10.60 -6.06 -19.98
CA LYS A 34 10.55 -5.01 -18.96
C LYS A 34 9.33 -5.06 -18.06
N ASN A 35 9.53 -5.77 -16.95
CA ASN A 35 8.97 -5.45 -15.63
C ASN A 35 8.58 -3.98 -15.58
N ALA A 36 7.28 -3.72 -15.79
CA ALA A 36 6.70 -2.46 -15.42
C ALA A 36 6.85 -2.41 -13.90
N PHE A 37 7.94 -1.82 -13.44
CA PHE A 37 8.04 -1.29 -12.10
C PHE A 37 6.97 -0.21 -12.05
N ILE A 38 5.71 -0.61 -11.84
CA ILE A 38 4.59 0.31 -11.73
C ILE A 38 5.00 1.22 -10.57
N PRO A 39 5.33 2.49 -10.83
CA PRO A 39 5.56 3.40 -9.74
C PRO A 39 4.17 3.65 -9.16
N ILE A 40 3.76 2.86 -8.18
CA ILE A 40 2.69 3.22 -7.25
C ILE A 40 3.27 4.35 -6.37
N ILE A 41 3.60 5.48 -6.98
CA ILE A 41 4.15 6.68 -6.39
C ILE A 41 3.63 7.86 -7.19
N SER A 42 2.33 8.09 -7.17
CA SER A 42 1.75 9.38 -7.54
C SER A 42 0.32 9.36 -7.06
N GLN A 43 0.05 9.63 -5.78
CA GLN A 43 -1.21 10.25 -5.30
C GLN A 43 -1.16 10.70 -3.82
N GLU A 44 -0.11 10.43 -3.04
CA GLU A 44 0.05 11.04 -1.70
C GLU A 44 1.36 11.83 -1.56
N LYS A 45 1.61 12.72 -2.51
CA LYS A 45 2.39 13.94 -2.20
C LYS A 45 1.43 15.01 -1.67
N LYS A 46 0.71 14.73 -0.56
CA LYS A 46 0.25 15.83 0.30
C LYS A 46 1.47 16.29 1.07
N LYS A 47 2.10 17.30 0.48
CA LYS A 47 3.33 17.99 0.84
C LYS A 47 3.14 18.74 2.16
N GLU A 48 2.75 18.09 3.26
CA GLU A 48 2.57 18.76 4.56
C GLU A 48 2.37 17.84 5.77
N GLU A 49 2.55 16.52 5.66
CA GLU A 49 2.65 15.68 6.85
C GLU A 49 4.11 15.68 7.30
N ASN A 50 4.43 16.50 8.32
CA ASN A 50 5.75 16.64 8.94
C ASN A 50 6.55 15.32 8.90
N PRO A 51 7.75 15.28 8.29
CA PRO A 51 8.50 14.04 8.07
C PRO A 51 8.88 13.32 9.38
N GLY A 52 8.84 14.02 10.52
CA GLY A 52 9.04 13.45 11.86
C GLY A 52 7.78 12.87 12.52
N SER A 53 6.59 13.09 11.97
CA SER A 53 5.34 12.63 12.60
C SER A 53 5.22 11.11 12.61
N VAL A 54 4.56 10.58 13.64
CA VAL A 54 4.35 9.13 13.82
C VAL A 54 3.53 8.58 12.65
N GLU A 55 2.52 9.34 12.20
CA GLU A 55 1.68 8.98 11.05
C GLU A 55 2.51 8.81 9.77
N PHE A 56 3.33 9.82 9.44
CA PHE A 56 4.18 9.77 8.26
C PHE A 56 5.12 8.56 8.28
N GLN A 57 5.73 8.27 9.43
CA GLN A 57 6.59 7.10 9.59
C GLN A 57 5.83 5.79 9.38
N VAL A 58 4.61 5.66 9.94
CA VAL A 58 3.76 4.47 9.76
C VAL A 58 3.34 4.29 8.30
N VAL A 59 2.99 5.37 7.61
CA VAL A 59 2.67 5.35 6.16
C VAL A 59 3.89 4.87 5.36
N ASN A 60 5.07 5.42 5.63
CA ASN A 60 6.32 5.03 4.96
C ASN A 60 6.67 3.56 5.21
N PHE A 61 6.57 3.09 6.45
CA PHE A 61 6.79 1.68 6.76
C PHE A 61 5.76 0.77 6.08
N THR A 62 4.50 1.18 6.01
CA THR A 62 3.44 0.43 5.31
C THR A 62 3.76 0.29 3.82
N ASN A 63 4.20 1.37 3.18
CA ASN A 63 4.62 1.34 1.77
C ASN A 63 5.84 0.44 1.55
N LYS A 64 6.83 0.48 2.44
CA LYS A 64 8.01 -0.41 2.39
C LYS A 64 7.63 -1.87 2.58
N ILE A 65 6.74 -2.17 3.52
CA ILE A 65 6.21 -3.53 3.77
C ILE A 65 5.55 -4.05 2.49
N ARG A 66 4.62 -3.29 1.89
CA ARG A 66 3.93 -3.69 0.64
C ARG A 66 4.93 -4.05 -0.47
N ARG A 67 5.95 -3.21 -0.69
CA ARG A 67 6.99 -3.46 -1.70
C ARG A 67 7.83 -4.71 -1.40
N LEU A 68 8.29 -4.85 -0.15
CA LEU A 68 9.10 -6.00 0.26
C LEU A 68 8.31 -7.31 0.22
N THR A 69 7.02 -7.27 0.57
CA THR A 69 6.14 -8.44 0.47
C THR A 69 6.06 -8.92 -0.98
N SER A 70 5.77 -8.03 -1.94
CA SER A 70 5.74 -8.40 -3.37
C SER A 70 7.10 -8.90 -3.88
N HIS A 71 8.22 -8.32 -3.43
CA HIS A 71 9.56 -8.83 -3.75
C HIS A 71 9.77 -10.27 -3.24
N LEU A 72 9.37 -10.53 -2.00
CA LEU A 72 9.56 -11.83 -1.34
C LEU A 72 8.60 -12.92 -1.86
N GLU A 73 7.47 -12.54 -2.45
CA GLU A 73 6.58 -13.48 -3.16
C GLU A 73 7.31 -14.15 -4.33
N LEU A 74 8.15 -13.39 -5.06
CA LEU A 74 9.01 -13.87 -6.14
C LEU A 74 10.31 -14.49 -5.61
N HIS A 75 10.89 -13.91 -4.56
CA HIS A 75 12.19 -14.30 -4.01
C HIS A 75 12.08 -14.93 -2.61
N ARG A 76 11.43 -16.10 -2.52
CA ARG A 76 11.15 -16.76 -1.23
C ARG A 76 12.37 -17.16 -0.40
N LYS A 77 13.54 -17.30 -1.02
CA LYS A 77 14.81 -17.69 -0.35
C LYS A 77 15.66 -16.48 0.09
N ASP A 78 15.20 -15.25 -0.13
CA ASP A 78 15.92 -14.05 0.31
C ASP A 78 15.69 -13.78 1.81
N TYR A 79 16.45 -14.51 2.64
CA TYR A 79 16.33 -14.46 4.10
C TYR A 79 16.78 -13.12 4.70
N LEU A 80 17.69 -12.40 4.05
CA LEU A 80 18.15 -11.08 4.51
C LEU A 80 17.02 -10.05 4.37
N SER A 81 16.33 -10.04 3.23
CA SER A 81 15.17 -9.19 3.00
C SER A 81 13.99 -9.57 3.93
N GLN A 82 13.76 -10.86 4.18
CA GLN A 82 12.77 -11.30 5.18
C GLN A 82 13.10 -10.78 6.58
N ARG A 83 14.37 -10.84 7.00
CA ARG A 83 14.81 -10.28 8.28
C ARG A 83 14.60 -8.77 8.33
N GLY A 84 14.89 -8.06 7.25
CA GLY A 84 14.62 -6.62 7.10
C GLY A 84 13.11 -6.30 7.22
N LEU A 85 12.27 -7.07 6.54
CA LEU A 85 10.81 -6.95 6.61
C LEU A 85 10.30 -7.12 8.05
N ARG A 86 10.74 -8.16 8.77
CA ARG A 86 10.36 -8.39 10.18
C ARG A 86 10.74 -7.20 11.07
N LYS A 87 11.94 -6.62 10.88
CA LYS A 87 12.36 -5.42 11.62
C LYS A 87 11.45 -4.22 11.34
N ILE A 88 11.08 -4.00 10.08
CA ILE A 88 10.18 -2.91 9.69
C ILE A 88 8.78 -3.12 10.28
N LEU A 89 8.27 -4.36 10.24
CA LEU A 89 6.99 -4.73 10.82
C LEU A 89 6.95 -4.40 12.32
N GLY A 90 7.97 -4.80 13.07
CA GLY A 90 8.10 -4.51 14.50
C GLY A 90 8.21 -3.01 14.81
N LYS A 91 8.93 -2.23 14.00
CA LYS A 91 9.00 -0.77 14.16
C LYS A 91 7.63 -0.11 13.96
N ARG A 92 6.93 -0.46 12.88
CA ARG A 92 5.58 0.04 12.60
C ARG A 92 4.62 -0.30 13.74
N GLN A 93 4.71 -1.53 14.25
CA GLN A 93 3.89 -2.02 15.35
C GLN A 93 4.10 -1.16 16.62
N ARG A 94 5.34 -0.92 17.02
CA ARG A 94 5.66 -0.06 18.17
C ARG A 94 5.12 1.37 18.02
N LEU A 95 5.21 1.95 16.82
CA LEU A 95 4.67 3.28 16.53
C LEU A 95 3.14 3.33 16.63
N LEU A 96 2.45 2.31 16.13
CA LEU A 96 1.00 2.20 16.25
C LEU A 96 0.56 2.04 17.71
N SER A 97 1.26 1.19 18.49
CA SER A 97 1.00 1.07 19.93
C SER A 97 1.25 2.38 20.68
N TYR A 98 2.30 3.13 20.32
CA TYR A 98 2.55 4.45 20.89
C TYR A 98 1.42 5.43 20.54
N LEU A 99 1.02 5.51 19.27
CA LEU A 99 -0.05 6.41 18.82
C LEU A 99 -1.38 6.06 19.46
N SER A 100 -1.69 4.77 19.62
CA SER A 100 -2.90 4.30 20.32
C SER A 100 -2.94 4.75 21.77
N LYS A 101 -1.80 4.76 22.48
CA LYS A 101 -1.70 5.24 23.86
C LYS A 101 -1.79 6.75 23.97
N LYS A 102 -1.20 7.47 23.01
CA LYS A 102 -1.13 8.95 23.03
C LYS A 102 -2.42 9.61 22.54
N ASN A 103 -3.05 9.07 21.49
CA ASN A 103 -4.26 9.62 20.89
C ASN A 103 -5.04 8.55 20.10
N GLY A 104 -6.09 8.01 20.72
CA GLY A 104 -6.93 6.98 20.12
C GLY A 104 -7.67 7.42 18.84
N ILE A 105 -8.03 8.70 18.71
CA ILE A 105 -8.74 9.23 17.52
C ILE A 105 -7.81 9.23 16.31
N ARG A 106 -6.57 9.74 16.48
CA ARG A 106 -5.55 9.75 15.43
C ARG A 106 -5.18 8.33 15.02
N TYR A 107 -5.04 7.43 15.99
CA TYR A 107 -4.80 6.01 15.75
C TYR A 107 -5.90 5.38 14.90
N LYS A 108 -7.18 5.50 15.30
CA LYS A 108 -8.33 4.96 14.54
C LYS A 108 -8.39 5.50 13.11
N LYS A 109 -8.18 6.81 12.94
CA LYS A 109 -8.15 7.45 11.62
C LYS A 109 -7.02 6.88 10.75
N LEU A 110 -5.84 6.66 11.32
CA LEU A 110 -4.67 6.15 10.62
C LEU A 110 -4.85 4.69 10.19
N ILE A 111 -5.29 3.80 11.08
CA ILE A 111 -5.50 2.39 10.75
C ILE A 111 -6.60 2.21 9.70
N ASN A 112 -7.66 3.03 9.76
CA ASN A 112 -8.74 3.01 8.77
C ASN A 112 -8.25 3.49 7.40
N ARG A 113 -7.40 4.55 7.35
CA ARG A 113 -6.80 5.04 6.10
C ARG A 113 -5.86 4.00 5.46
N LEU A 114 -5.13 3.26 6.28
CA LEU A 114 -4.11 2.30 5.82
C LEU A 114 -4.61 0.86 5.67
N ASP A 115 -5.87 0.60 6.00
CA ASP A 115 -6.49 -0.73 6.01
C ASP A 115 -5.68 -1.73 6.87
N ILE A 116 -5.32 -1.31 8.09
CA ILE A 116 -4.58 -2.14 9.04
C ILE A 116 -5.55 -2.75 10.03
N ARG A 117 -5.57 -4.09 10.11
CA ARG A 117 -6.41 -4.83 11.04
C ARG A 117 -5.93 -4.68 12.49
N GLU A 118 -6.85 -4.30 13.38
CA GLU A 118 -6.56 -4.07 14.81
C GLU A 118 -6.12 -5.34 15.55
N SER A 119 -6.55 -6.52 15.10
CA SER A 119 -6.12 -7.80 15.67
C SER A 119 -4.62 -8.07 15.52
N GLN A 120 -3.96 -7.44 14.53
CA GLN A 120 -2.52 -7.64 14.30
C GLN A 120 -1.64 -6.76 15.20
N ILE A 121 -2.25 -5.98 16.10
CA ILE A 121 -1.57 -4.96 16.90
C ILE A 121 -1.41 -5.38 18.37
N ARG A 122 -1.96 -6.52 18.79
CA ARG A 122 -1.83 -7.05 20.16
C ARG A 122 -0.72 -8.09 20.29
#